data_AF-A0A7V9P7J1-F1
#
_entry.id   AF-A0A7V9P7J1-F1
#
_cell.length_a   1.000
_cell.length_b   1.000
_cell.length_c   1.000
_cell.angle_alpha   90.00
_cell.angle_beta   90.00
_cell.angle_gamma   90.00
#
_symmetry.space_group_name_H-M   'P 1'
#
loop_
_entity.id
_entity.type
_entity.pdbx_description
1 polymer ?
#
loop_
_entity_poly.entity_id
_entity_poly.type
_entity_poly.pdbx_seq_one_letter_code
_entity_poly.pdbx_strand_id
1 'polypeptide(L)'
;MNRFIDNRKNNWQRLEDLLSMTNAASLRGLSRAEVREFGELYRRAAADLAIARAETRDARLINYLNALVIRAHGKIYRAES
;
A
#
# COMPACT_ATOMS: atom_id res chain seq x y z
N MET A 1 -20.64 -3.83 -10.37
CA MET A 1 -20.01 -2.74 -9.61
C MET A 1 -19.02 -3.21 -8.54
N ASN A 2 -19.21 -4.36 -7.88
CA ASN A 2 -18.35 -4.79 -6.74
C ASN A 2 -16.92 -5.25 -7.11
N ARG A 3 -16.70 -5.80 -8.31
CA ARG A 3 -15.41 -6.39 -8.71
C ARG A 3 -14.22 -5.41 -8.68
N PHE A 4 -14.49 -4.11 -8.83
CA PHE A 4 -13.46 -3.07 -8.80
C PHE A 4 -12.94 -2.82 -7.38
N ILE A 5 -13.84 -2.68 -6.41
CA ILE A 5 -13.48 -2.55 -4.99
C ILE A 5 -12.85 -3.85 -4.49
N ASP A 6 -13.34 -5.01 -4.92
CA ASP A 6 -12.80 -6.30 -4.49
C ASP A 6 -11.36 -6.50 -4.99
N ASN A 7 -11.06 -6.17 -6.25
CA ASN A 7 -9.70 -6.20 -6.77
C ASN A 7 -8.78 -5.20 -6.06
N ARG A 8 -9.28 -4.01 -5.70
CA ARG A 8 -8.52 -3.03 -4.93
C ARG A 8 -8.21 -3.53 -3.52
N LYS A 9 -9.20 -4.10 -2.83
CA LYS A 9 -9.01 -4.73 -1.51
C LYS A 9 -7.97 -5.84 -1.54
N ASN A 10 -7.99 -6.70 -2.56
CA ASN A 10 -6.97 -7.74 -2.71
C ASN A 10 -5.57 -7.15 -2.86
N ASN A 11 -5.41 -6.06 -3.62
CA ASN A 11 -4.13 -5.36 -3.76
C ASN A 11 -3.69 -4.70 -2.44
N TRP A 12 -4.62 -4.12 -1.68
CA TRP A 12 -4.32 -3.51 -0.38
C TRP A 12 -3.88 -4.58 0.63
N GLN A 13 -4.60 -5.70 0.69
CA GLN A 13 -4.24 -6.83 1.54
C GLN A 13 -2.87 -7.38 1.17
N ARG A 14 -2.58 -7.56 -0.12
CA ARG A 14 -1.27 -8.03 -0.57
C ARG A 14 -0.15 -7.08 -0.17
N LEU A 15 -0.38 -5.76 -0.22
CA LEU A 15 0.58 -4.77 0.26
C LEU A 15 0.81 -4.87 1.78
N GLU A 16 -0.24 -5.12 2.55
CA GLU A 16 -0.13 -5.37 4.00
C GLU A 16 0.67 -6.64 4.31
N ASP A 17 0.44 -7.72 3.56
CA ASP A 17 1.16 -8.97 3.73
C ASP A 17 2.65 -8.76 3.47
N LEU A 18 3.00 -8.09 2.37
CA LEU A 18 4.39 -7.74 2.07
C LEU A 18 4.98 -6.81 3.14
N LEU A 19 4.22 -5.85 3.66
CA LEU A 19 4.65 -5.01 4.79
C LEU A 19 4.97 -5.84 6.04
N SER A 20 4.17 -6.87 6.32
CA SER A 20 4.36 -7.75 7.48
C SER A 20 5.63 -8.61 7.38
N MET A 21 6.05 -8.91 6.15
CA MET A 21 7.29 -9.65 5.86
C MET A 21 8.55 -8.77 5.96
N THR A 22 8.38 -7.45 6.11
CA THR A 22 9.50 -6.50 6.17
C THR A 22 9.84 -6.08 7.60
N ASN A 23 11.13 -6.07 7.95
CA ASN A 23 11.58 -5.59 9.25
C ASN A 23 11.58 -4.06 9.35
N ALA A 24 11.71 -3.53 10.57
CA ALA A 24 11.45 -2.15 10.96
C ALA A 24 11.94 -1.06 9.97
N ALA A 25 13.11 -1.27 9.33
CA ALA A 25 13.77 -0.22 8.54
C ALA A 25 13.95 -0.50 7.04
N SER A 26 13.65 -1.70 6.52
CA SER A 26 13.98 -2.00 5.11
C SER A 26 13.12 -3.08 4.50
N LEU A 27 13.14 -3.16 3.17
CA LEU A 27 12.57 -4.27 2.40
C LEU A 27 13.41 -5.56 2.48
N ARG A 28 14.42 -5.61 3.36
CA ARG A 28 15.18 -6.83 3.65
C ARG A 28 14.22 -7.87 4.24
N GLY A 29 14.04 -8.97 3.53
CA GLY A 29 13.02 -9.99 3.80
C GLY A 29 12.18 -10.31 2.55
N LEU A 30 12.12 -9.38 1.59
CA LEU A 30 11.47 -9.59 0.31
C LEU A 30 12.46 -10.02 -0.77
N SER A 31 12.02 -10.93 -1.65
CA SER A 31 12.71 -11.23 -2.89
C SER A 31 12.68 -10.03 -3.85
N ARG A 32 13.54 -10.05 -4.88
CA ARG A 32 13.55 -8.98 -5.91
C ARG A 32 12.19 -8.85 -6.62
N ALA A 33 11.46 -9.94 -6.80
CA ALA A 33 10.13 -9.90 -7.39
C ALA A 33 9.13 -9.20 -6.46
N GLU A 34 9.14 -9.55 -5.18
CA GLU A 34 8.29 -8.95 -4.15
C GLU A 34 8.62 -7.47 -3.91
N VAL A 35 9.89 -7.06 -4.02
CA VAL A 35 10.26 -5.63 -3.95
C VAL A 35 9.64 -4.84 -5.11
N ARG A 36 9.63 -5.40 -6.33
CA ARG A 36 8.97 -4.74 -7.47
C ARG A 36 7.46 -4.70 -7.29
N GLU A 37 6.87 -5.82 -6.88
CA GLU A 37 5.43 -5.94 -6.57
C GLU A 37 5.03 -4.92 -5.49
N PHE A 38 5.81 -4.81 -4.41
CA PHE A 38 5.60 -3.83 -3.35
C PHE A 38 5.54 -2.41 -3.88
N GLY A 39 6.51 -2.01 -4.72
CA GLY A 39 6.55 -0.67 -5.31
C GLY A 39 5.35 -0.38 -6.22
N GLU A 40 4.89 -1.38 -6.98
CA GLU A 40 3.67 -1.25 -7.81
C GLU A 40 2.41 -1.11 -6.96
N LEU A 41 2.24 -1.97 -5.95
CA LEU A 41 1.09 -1.94 -5.04
C LEU A 41 1.04 -0.64 -4.24
N TYR A 42 2.20 -0.13 -3.80
CA TYR A 42 2.31 1.17 -3.14
C TYR A 42 1.78 2.32 -4.02
N ARG A 43 2.24 2.41 -5.29
CA ARG A 43 1.77 3.46 -6.21
C ARG A 43 0.27 3.36 -6.47
N ARG A 44 -0.27 2.14 -6.59
CA ARG A 44 -1.71 1.91 -6.74
C ARG A 44 -2.48 2.35 -5.50
N ALA A 45 -2.04 1.98 -4.30
CA ALA A 45 -2.68 2.40 -3.05
C ALA A 45 -2.67 3.94 -2.88
N ALA A 46 -1.61 4.62 -3.32
CA ALA A 46 -1.56 6.09 -3.33
C ALA A 46 -2.57 6.71 -4.30
N ALA A 47 -2.72 6.14 -5.51
CA ALA A 47 -3.76 6.56 -6.46
C ALA A 47 -5.17 6.30 -5.91
N ASP A 48 -5.38 5.15 -5.28
CA ASP A 48 -6.66 4.80 -4.65
C ASP A 48 -7.02 5.76 -3.51
N LEU A 49 -6.04 6.18 -2.71
CA LEU A 49 -6.21 7.21 -1.68
C LEU A 49 -6.63 8.56 -2.29
N ALA A 50 -5.99 8.98 -3.38
CA ALA A 50 -6.33 10.23 -4.06
C ALA A 50 -7.77 10.20 -4.60
N ILE A 51 -8.16 9.09 -5.23
CA ILE A 51 -9.53 8.85 -5.71
C ILE A 51 -10.50 8.85 -4.52
N ALA A 52 -10.19 8.14 -3.43
CA ALA A 52 -11.06 8.06 -2.27
C ALA A 52 -11.30 9.45 -1.65
N ARG A 53 -10.27 10.30 -1.56
CA ARG A 53 -10.42 11.69 -1.08
C ARG A 53 -11.28 12.56 -2.00
N ALA A 54 -11.28 12.29 -3.29
CA ALA A 54 -12.04 13.05 -4.29
C ALA A 54 -13.50 12.58 -4.40
N GLU A 55 -13.75 11.28 -4.29
CA GLU A 55 -15.03 10.67 -4.69
C GLU A 55 -15.88 10.16 -3.53
N THR A 56 -15.33 9.97 -2.33
CA THR A 56 -16.08 9.47 -1.16
C THR A 56 -15.96 10.36 0.08
N ARG A 57 -16.96 10.26 0.95
CA ARG A 57 -16.97 10.87 2.29
C ARG A 57 -16.68 9.84 3.39
N ASP A 58 -16.32 8.61 3.03
CA ASP A 58 -15.97 7.55 3.98
C ASP A 58 -14.59 7.81 4.60
N ALA A 59 -14.61 8.45 5.77
CA ALA A 59 -13.41 8.74 6.54
C ALA A 59 -12.65 7.46 6.95
N ARG A 60 -13.32 6.32 7.12
CA ARG A 60 -12.65 5.07 7.52
C ARG A 60 -11.79 4.55 6.37
N LEU A 61 -12.34 4.53 5.15
CA LEU A 61 -11.59 4.13 3.96
C LEU A 61 -10.40 5.06 3.69
N ILE A 62 -10.61 6.38 3.79
CA ILE A 62 -9.55 7.36 3.59
C ILE A 62 -8.43 7.17 4.62
N ASN A 63 -8.77 7.03 5.90
CA ASN A 63 -7.79 6.83 6.97
C ASN A 63 -7.03 5.51 6.81
N TYR A 64 -7.73 4.44 6.44
CA TYR A 64 -7.13 3.14 6.16
C TYR A 64 -6.08 3.23 5.04
N LEU A 65 -6.46 3.78 3.87
CA LEU A 65 -5.55 3.93 2.74
C LEU A 65 -4.37 4.86 3.06
N ASN A 66 -4.62 5.93 3.81
CA ASN A 66 -3.58 6.86 4.25
C ASN A 66 -2.54 6.18 5.15
N ALA A 67 -3.00 5.40 6.15
CA ALA A 67 -2.10 4.65 7.03
C ALA A 67 -1.27 3.62 6.25
N LEU A 68 -1.89 2.92 5.29
CA LEU A 68 -1.21 1.94 4.44
C LEU A 68 -0.12 2.59 3.59
N VAL A 69 -0.43 3.72 2.94
CA VAL A 69 0.53 4.49 2.11
C VAL A 69 1.69 5.02 2.95
N ILE A 70 1.44 5.58 4.13
CA ILE A 70 2.49 6.09 5.03
C ILE A 70 3.45 4.98 5.45
N ARG A 71 2.92 3.82 5.86
CA ARG A 71 3.74 2.66 6.25
C ARG A 71 4.61 2.18 5.09
N ALA A 72 4.04 2.10 3.88
CA ALA A 72 4.77 1.68 2.69
C ALA A 72 5.85 2.70 2.26
N HIS A 73 5.53 3.99 2.27
CA HIS A 73 6.48 5.07 2.02
C HIS A 73 7.68 4.98 2.98
N GLY A 74 7.43 4.74 4.27
CA GLY A 74 8.48 4.58 5.28
C GLY A 74 9.45 3.43 5.00
N LYS A 75 9.05 2.40 4.25
CA LYS A 75 9.94 1.29 3.86
C LYS A 75 10.79 1.60 2.63
N ILE A 76 10.27 2.39 1.70
CA ILE A 76 10.98 2.76 0.47
C ILE A 76 12.06 3.78 0.79
N TYR A 77 11.69 4.90 1.43
CA TYR A 77 12.59 6.04 1.55
C TYR A 77 13.51 5.98 2.77
N ARG A 78 13.18 5.20 3.80
CA ARG A 78 14.08 4.98 4.95
C ARG A 78 15.15 3.91 4.65
N ALA A 79 15.00 3.16 3.55
CA ALA A 79 16.06 2.27 3.06
C ALA A 79 17.17 3.02 2.30
N GLU A 80 16.95 4.29 1.95
CA GLU A 80 17.88 5.16 1.23
C GLU A 80 18.62 6.16 2.15
N SER A 81 18.34 6.17 3.46
CA SER A 81 19.06 6.99 4.47
C SER A 81 20.04 6.17 5.30
#